data_AF-A0AA42TWY0-F1
#
_entry.id   AF-A0AA42TWY0-F1
#
_cell.length_a   1.000
_cell.length_b   1.000
_cell.length_c   1.000
_cell.angle_alpha   90.00
_cell.angle_beta   90.00
_cell.angle_gamma   90.00
#
_symmetry.space_group_name_H-M   'P 1'
#
loop_
_entity.id
_entity.type
_entity.pdbx_description
1 polymer ?
#
loop_
_entity_poly.entity_id
_entity_poly.type
_entity_poly.pdbx_seq_one_letter_code
_entity_poly.pdbx_strand_id
1 'polypeptide(L)'
;MNFGDAIKELKLGKRLQRTGWNGKGLFIYLVPAASYPVETGAAKEHFGAGAMVPYAAYLALKNVDETVSTWAPSINDTLAEDWQVVGCTLPGHQQRVLDDKQELDIQITRQDEFILRNALFRELDPEEQARMRRQLDVMRELSVILGERISAF
;
A
#
# COMPACT_ATOMS: atom_id res chain seq x y z
N MET A 1 2.16 -1.66 17.47
CA MET A 1 2.01 -0.39 16.72
C MET A 1 0.62 0.17 17.00
N ASN A 2 0.41 1.49 16.98
CA ASN A 2 -0.94 2.05 17.09
C ASN A 2 -1.74 1.85 15.79
N PHE A 3 -3.05 2.10 15.84
CA PHE A 3 -3.92 1.96 14.67
C PHE A 3 -3.57 2.89 13.51
N GLY A 4 -3.15 4.13 13.78
CA GLY A 4 -2.74 5.07 12.74
C GLY A 4 -1.56 4.58 11.92
N ASP A 5 -0.57 3.97 12.59
CA ASP A 5 0.57 3.33 11.93
C ASP A 5 0.13 2.04 11.21
N ALA A 6 -0.77 1.24 11.79
CA ALA A 6 -1.34 0.08 11.12
C ALA A 6 -2.01 0.44 9.79
N ILE A 7 -2.75 1.57 9.72
CA ILE A 7 -3.32 2.06 8.45
C ILE A 7 -2.24 2.43 7.43
N LYS A 8 -1.11 3.02 7.86
CA LYS A 8 0.01 3.30 6.95
C LYS A 8 0.58 2.00 6.37
N GLU A 9 0.80 1.00 7.21
CA GLU A 9 1.31 -0.32 6.79
C GLU A 9 0.32 -1.06 5.86
N LEU A 10 -0.99 -0.97 6.13
CA LEU A 10 -2.02 -1.53 5.25
C LEU A 10 -2.05 -0.87 3.87
N LYS A 11 -1.86 0.46 3.82
CA LYS A 11 -1.72 1.19 2.54
C LYS A 11 -0.46 0.81 1.77
N LEU A 12 0.54 0.26 2.44
CA LEU A 12 1.75 -0.32 1.83
C LEU A 12 1.55 -1.78 1.39
N GLY A 13 0.32 -2.30 1.45
CA GLY A 13 0.00 -3.67 1.04
C GLY A 13 0.38 -4.74 2.08
N LYS A 14 0.79 -4.33 3.28
CA LYS A 14 1.12 -5.29 4.34
C LYS A 14 -0.16 -5.87 4.95
N ARG A 15 -0.03 -7.07 5.53
CA ARG A 15 -1.09 -7.68 6.33
C ARG A 15 -0.80 -7.43 7.80
N LEU A 16 -1.83 -7.10 8.56
CA LEU A 16 -1.70 -6.70 9.96
C LEU A 16 -2.58 -7.60 10.82
N GLN A 17 -2.14 -7.90 12.03
CA GLN A 17 -2.99 -8.51 13.04
C GLN A 17 -2.80 -7.79 14.37
N ARG A 18 -3.73 -8.01 15.28
CA ARG A 18 -3.58 -7.64 16.69
C ARG A 18 -3.15 -8.86 17.49
N THR A 19 -2.28 -8.67 18.48
CA THR A 19 -1.93 -9.78 19.39
C THR A 19 -3.10 -10.17 20.29
N GLY A 20 -3.99 -9.24 20.60
CA GLY A 20 -5.20 -9.45 21.39
C GLY A 20 -6.39 -10.07 20.63
N TRP A 21 -6.25 -10.40 19.34
CA TRP A 21 -7.33 -11.11 18.62
C TRP A 21 -7.40 -12.58 19.01
N ASN A 22 -8.63 -13.08 19.18
CA ASN A 22 -8.90 -14.48 19.47
C ASN A 22 -8.83 -15.31 18.19
N GLY A 23 -7.66 -15.90 17.96
CA GLY A 23 -7.45 -16.90 16.92
C GLY A 23 -6.10 -16.74 16.23
N LYS A 24 -5.43 -17.87 15.98
CA LYS A 24 -4.15 -17.86 15.28
C LYS A 24 -4.40 -17.72 13.78
N GLY A 25 -3.69 -16.81 13.13
CA GLY A 25 -3.74 -16.64 11.68
C GLY A 25 -4.87 -15.74 11.16
N LEU A 26 -5.52 -14.94 12.03
CA LEU A 26 -6.33 -13.81 11.56
C LEU A 26 -5.40 -12.66 11.16
N PHE A 27 -5.69 -12.05 10.02
CA PHE A 27 -5.06 -10.79 9.63
C PHE A 27 -5.99 -9.96 8.75
N ILE A 28 -5.77 -8.66 8.76
CA ILE A 28 -6.41 -7.72 7.85
C ILE A 28 -5.45 -7.25 6.77
N TYR A 29 -6.01 -6.84 5.63
CA TYR A 29 -5.29 -6.24 4.52
C TYR A 29 -6.19 -5.27 3.77
N LEU A 30 -5.57 -4.35 3.02
CA LEU A 30 -6.29 -3.43 2.15
C LEU A 30 -6.56 -4.10 0.79
N VAL A 31 -7.82 -4.12 0.38
CA VAL A 31 -8.21 -4.44 -0.99
C VAL A 31 -8.34 -3.11 -1.75
N PRO A 32 -7.55 -2.87 -2.81
CA PRO A 32 -7.65 -1.65 -3.59
C PRO A 32 -8.98 -1.58 -4.36
N ALA A 33 -9.36 -0.38 -4.79
CA ALA A 33 -10.51 -0.21 -5.65
C ALA A 33 -10.28 -0.96 -6.98
N ALA A 34 -11.29 -1.70 -7.42
CA ALA A 34 -11.20 -2.55 -8.61
C ALA A 34 -12.59 -2.77 -9.20
N SER A 35 -12.64 -3.31 -10.41
CA SER A 35 -13.89 -3.73 -11.03
C SER A 35 -13.90 -5.24 -11.24
N TYR A 36 -15.00 -5.90 -10.88
CA TYR A 36 -15.15 -7.35 -11.00
C TYR A 36 -16.39 -7.71 -11.81
N PRO A 37 -16.41 -8.86 -12.50
CA PRO A 37 -17.60 -9.34 -13.18
C PRO A 37 -18.80 -9.41 -12.25
N VAL A 38 -19.97 -9.05 -12.78
CA VAL A 38 -21.21 -9.09 -12.02
C VAL A 38 -21.68 -10.54 -11.77
N GLU A 39 -21.74 -10.94 -10.51
CA GLU A 39 -22.09 -12.32 -10.15
C GLU A 39 -23.52 -12.46 -9.61
N THR A 40 -23.96 -11.54 -8.75
CA THR A 40 -25.24 -11.67 -8.02
C THR A 40 -26.44 -11.13 -8.80
N GLY A 41 -27.63 -11.68 -8.52
CA GLY A 41 -28.88 -11.26 -9.18
C GLY A 41 -29.19 -9.77 -8.98
N ALA A 42 -29.07 -9.27 -7.74
CA ALA A 42 -29.29 -7.87 -7.42
C ALA A 42 -28.32 -6.93 -8.17
N ALA A 43 -27.05 -7.33 -8.29
CA ALA A 43 -26.09 -6.55 -9.05
C ALA A 43 -26.35 -6.61 -10.56
N LYS A 44 -26.78 -7.76 -11.09
CA LYS A 44 -27.18 -7.91 -12.51
C LYS A 44 -28.37 -7.03 -12.86
N GLU A 45 -29.34 -6.89 -11.97
CA GLU A 45 -30.50 -6.01 -12.15
C GLU A 45 -30.10 -4.53 -12.21
N HIS A 46 -29.15 -4.12 -11.37
CA HIS A 46 -28.72 -2.72 -11.30
C HIS A 46 -27.68 -2.34 -12.37
N PHE A 47 -26.66 -3.17 -12.57
CA PHE A 47 -25.51 -2.88 -13.45
C PHE A 47 -25.63 -3.51 -14.84
N GLY A 48 -26.52 -4.50 -15.03
CA GLY A 48 -26.67 -5.26 -16.26
C GLY A 48 -25.83 -6.54 -16.30
N ALA A 49 -26.33 -7.58 -16.97
CA ALA A 49 -25.59 -8.83 -17.14
C ALA A 49 -24.34 -8.63 -18.01
N GLY A 50 -23.20 -9.19 -17.57
CA GLY A 50 -21.90 -9.02 -18.24
C GLY A 50 -21.19 -7.69 -17.95
N ALA A 51 -21.76 -6.85 -17.08
CA ALA A 51 -21.10 -5.63 -16.61
C ALA A 51 -19.97 -5.93 -15.62
N MET A 52 -19.10 -4.94 -15.44
CA MET A 52 -18.06 -4.90 -14.42
C MET A 52 -18.49 -3.95 -13.30
N VAL A 53 -18.64 -4.47 -12.08
CA VAL A 53 -19.08 -3.69 -10.92
C VAL A 53 -17.88 -2.97 -10.30
N PRO A 54 -17.90 -1.62 -10.18
CA PRO A 54 -16.78 -0.85 -9.64
C PRO A 54 -16.84 -0.80 -8.10
N TYR A 55 -16.05 -1.63 -7.44
CA TYR A 55 -15.94 -1.63 -5.99
C TYR A 55 -14.90 -0.60 -5.52
N ALA A 56 -15.28 0.20 -4.52
CA ALA A 56 -14.35 1.06 -3.79
C ALA A 56 -13.36 0.21 -2.98
N ALA A 57 -12.23 0.81 -2.58
CA ALA A 57 -11.27 0.16 -1.69
C ALA A 57 -11.90 -0.14 -0.32
N TYR A 58 -11.55 -1.27 0.27
CA TYR A 58 -12.04 -1.67 1.59
C TYR A 58 -10.99 -2.50 2.35
N LEU A 59 -11.17 -2.64 3.66
CA LEU A 59 -10.35 -3.55 4.46
C LEU A 59 -11.01 -4.92 4.49
N ALA A 60 -10.22 -5.96 4.24
CA ALA A 60 -10.64 -7.35 4.33
C ALA A 60 -10.04 -7.97 5.59
N LEU A 61 -10.81 -8.83 6.24
CA LEU A 61 -10.35 -9.73 7.30
C LEU A 61 -10.31 -11.15 6.74
N LYS A 62 -9.12 -11.76 6.81
CA LYS A 62 -8.96 -13.20 6.63
C LYS A 62 -9.27 -13.89 7.95
N ASN A 63 -10.26 -14.77 7.96
CA ASN A 63 -10.69 -15.54 9.12
C ASN A 63 -9.86 -16.82 9.28
N VAL A 64 -9.97 -17.47 10.45
CA VAL A 64 -9.22 -18.71 10.74
C VAL A 64 -9.54 -19.83 9.76
N ASP A 65 -10.77 -19.88 9.25
CA ASP A 65 -11.27 -20.89 8.30
C ASP A 65 -10.97 -20.57 6.83
N GLU A 66 -10.04 -19.64 6.57
CA GLU A 66 -9.66 -19.17 5.23
C GLU A 66 -10.77 -18.40 4.48
N THR A 67 -11.91 -18.12 5.11
CA THR A 67 -12.90 -17.21 4.53
C THR A 67 -12.45 -15.75 4.65
N VAL A 68 -12.99 -14.90 3.77
CA VAL A 68 -12.70 -13.47 3.76
C VAL A 68 -13.99 -12.69 3.99
N SER A 69 -13.95 -11.79 4.98
CA SER A 69 -15.04 -10.85 5.29
C SER A 69 -14.59 -9.43 5.02
N THR A 70 -15.52 -8.55 4.61
CA THR A 70 -15.28 -7.10 4.73
C THR A 70 -15.14 -6.74 6.20
N TRP A 71 -14.17 -5.91 6.53
CA TRP A 71 -13.86 -5.55 7.91
C TRP A 71 -13.96 -4.04 8.12
N ALA A 72 -14.67 -3.66 9.17
CA ALA A 72 -14.70 -2.30 9.68
C ALA A 72 -14.05 -2.30 11.07
N PRO A 73 -13.07 -1.42 11.32
CA PRO A 73 -12.43 -1.34 12.64
C PRO A 73 -13.46 -0.94 13.69
N SER A 74 -13.53 -1.71 14.79
CA SER A 74 -14.30 -1.30 15.96
C SER A 74 -13.58 -0.17 16.71
N ILE A 75 -14.27 0.51 17.63
CA ILE A 75 -13.63 1.50 18.54
C ILE A 75 -12.43 0.86 19.25
N ASN A 76 -12.56 -0.38 19.71
CA ASN A 76 -11.48 -1.10 20.37
C ASN A 76 -10.28 -1.35 19.44
N ASP A 77 -10.51 -1.59 18.15
CA ASP A 77 -9.43 -1.74 17.17
C ASP A 77 -8.73 -0.41 16.90
N THR A 78 -9.49 0.69 16.84
CA THR A 78 -8.93 2.03 16.61
C THR A 78 -8.09 2.55 17.78
N LEU A 79 -8.43 2.16 19.01
CA LEU A 79 -7.71 2.54 20.23
C LEU A 79 -6.56 1.57 20.60
N ALA A 80 -6.37 0.52 19.80
CA ALA A 80 -5.39 -0.51 20.10
C ALA A 80 -3.95 -0.10 19.75
N GLU A 81 -3.00 -0.57 20.56
CA GLU A 81 -1.56 -0.33 20.39
C GLU A 81 -0.76 -1.60 20.07
N ASP A 82 -1.46 -2.73 19.90
CA ASP A 82 -0.92 -4.07 19.76
C ASP A 82 -0.90 -4.59 18.30
N TRP A 83 -0.91 -3.68 17.33
CA TRP A 83 -0.84 -4.03 15.91
C TRP A 83 0.56 -4.49 15.50
N GLN A 84 0.62 -5.55 14.70
CA GLN A 84 1.84 -6.11 14.14
C GLN A 84 1.66 -6.56 12.69
N VAL A 85 2.70 -6.41 11.87
CA VAL A 85 2.73 -6.94 10.50
C VAL A 85 2.85 -8.46 10.54
N VAL A 86 2.14 -9.14 9.64
CA VAL A 86 2.15 -10.59 9.48
C VAL A 86 2.45 -10.93 8.02
N GLY A 87 3.49 -11.73 7.77
CA GLY A 87 3.78 -12.27 6.43
C GLY A 87 3.27 -13.72 6.30
N CYS A 88 2.59 -14.13 5.22
CA CYS A 88 3.29 -14.90 4.17
C CYS A 88 4.65 -14.29 3.93
N THR A 89 5.67 -15.02 4.30
CA THR A 89 7.03 -14.78 3.87
C THR A 89 7.07 -14.77 2.35
N LEU A 90 7.08 -13.57 1.76
CA LEU A 90 7.70 -13.42 0.45
C LEU A 90 9.15 -13.88 0.60
N PRO A 91 9.69 -14.66 -0.35
CA PRO A 91 11.12 -14.89 -0.44
C PRO A 91 11.89 -13.60 -0.17
N GLY A 92 12.95 -13.64 0.64
CA GLY A 92 13.64 -12.43 1.10
C GLY A 92 14.06 -11.47 -0.02
N HIS A 93 14.30 -11.99 -1.22
CA HIS A 93 14.59 -11.18 -2.40
C HIS A 93 13.39 -10.37 -2.92
N GLN A 94 12.16 -10.87 -2.83
CA GLN A 94 10.94 -10.13 -3.20
C GLN A 94 10.57 -9.10 -2.12
N GLN A 95 10.71 -9.47 -0.84
CA GLN A 95 10.50 -8.51 0.26
C GLN A 95 11.47 -7.32 0.15
N ARG A 96 12.75 -7.60 -0.16
CA ARG A 96 13.73 -6.54 -0.39
C ARG A 96 13.31 -5.56 -1.48
N VAL A 97 12.67 -6.02 -2.55
CA VAL A 97 12.23 -5.13 -3.64
C VAL A 97 11.08 -4.22 -3.20
N LEU A 98 10.16 -4.71 -2.37
CA LEU A 98 9.10 -3.89 -1.78
C LEU A 98 9.69 -2.81 -0.87
N ASP A 99 10.63 -3.21 -0.01
CA ASP A 99 11.30 -2.30 0.92
C ASP A 99 12.12 -1.24 0.16
N ASP A 100 12.90 -1.66 -0.84
CA ASP A 100 13.69 -0.77 -1.71
C ASP A 100 12.78 0.23 -2.45
N LYS A 101 11.63 -0.22 -2.97
CA LYS A 101 10.67 0.67 -3.64
C LYS A 101 10.12 1.72 -2.69
N GLN A 102 9.69 1.27 -1.51
CA GLN A 102 9.09 2.16 -0.52
C GLN A 102 10.07 3.24 -0.08
N GLU A 103 11.31 2.86 0.25
CA GLU A 103 12.35 3.80 0.65
C GLU A 103 12.65 4.79 -0.47
N LEU A 104 12.75 4.31 -1.72
CA LEU A 104 13.02 5.14 -2.88
C LEU A 104 11.89 6.16 -3.14
N ASP A 105 10.61 5.76 -3.05
CA ASP A 105 9.46 6.65 -3.26
C ASP A 105 9.39 7.77 -2.21
N ILE A 106 9.79 7.47 -0.97
CA ILE A 106 9.95 8.48 0.09
C ILE A 106 11.07 9.45 -0.24
N GLN A 107 12.22 8.96 -0.70
CA GLN A 107 13.36 9.81 -1.07
C GLN A 107 13.01 10.71 -2.28
N ILE A 108 12.35 10.17 -3.30
CA ILE A 108 11.84 10.92 -4.46
C ILE A 108 10.97 12.08 -3.97
N THR A 109 9.97 11.79 -3.12
CA THR A 109 9.03 12.81 -2.63
C THR A 109 9.75 13.95 -1.90
N ARG A 110 10.72 13.62 -1.03
CA ARG A 110 11.52 14.62 -0.30
C ARG A 110 12.37 15.47 -1.23
N GLN A 111 13.00 14.85 -2.22
CA GLN A 111 13.85 15.55 -3.19
C GLN A 111 13.02 16.43 -4.14
N ASP A 112 11.85 15.96 -4.58
CA ASP A 112 10.90 16.74 -5.36
C ASP A 112 10.45 17.99 -4.60
N GLU A 113 10.09 17.83 -3.32
CA GLU A 113 9.69 18.94 -2.47
C GLU A 113 10.82 19.97 -2.31
N PHE A 114 12.05 19.50 -2.11
CA PHE A 114 13.21 20.38 -2.06
C PHE A 114 13.41 21.16 -3.37
N ILE A 115 13.39 20.48 -4.52
CA ILE A 115 13.61 21.09 -5.83
C ILE A 115 12.50 22.09 -6.20
N LEU A 116 11.24 21.78 -5.87
CA LEU A 116 10.08 22.59 -6.29
C LEU A 116 9.76 23.73 -5.31
N ARG A 117 9.88 23.48 -4.01
CA ARG A 117 9.34 24.38 -2.97
C ARG A 117 10.40 25.08 -2.15
N ASN A 118 11.61 24.56 -2.06
CA ASN A 118 12.66 25.18 -1.24
C ASN A 118 13.36 26.32 -2.00
N ALA A 119 13.41 27.51 -1.40
CA ALA A 119 14.08 28.67 -1.98
C ALA A 119 15.59 28.45 -2.18
N LEU A 120 16.23 27.68 -1.28
CA LEU A 120 17.67 27.39 -1.33
C LEU A 120 18.06 26.70 -2.64
N PHE A 121 17.18 25.89 -3.22
CA PHE A 121 17.49 25.21 -4.48
C PHE A 121 17.79 26.19 -5.62
N ARG A 122 17.11 27.35 -5.64
CA ARG A 122 17.32 28.39 -6.67
C ARG A 122 18.62 29.15 -6.49
N GLU A 123 19.17 29.14 -5.29
CA GLU A 123 20.44 29.79 -4.93
C GLU A 123 21.65 28.89 -5.18
N LEU A 124 21.44 27.59 -5.42
CA LEU A 124 22.50 26.65 -5.76
C LEU A 124 23.09 26.94 -7.14
N ASP A 125 24.36 26.57 -7.30
CA ASP A 125 25.04 26.61 -8.59
C ASP A 125 24.24 25.83 -9.68
N PRO A 126 24.15 26.35 -10.92
CA PRO A 126 23.38 25.71 -11.98
C PRO A 126 23.76 24.25 -12.26
N GLU A 127 25.04 23.88 -12.10
CA GLU A 127 25.45 22.49 -12.28
C GLU A 127 24.94 21.61 -11.15
N GLU A 128 24.90 22.11 -9.92
CA GLU A 128 24.35 21.36 -8.78
C GLU A 128 22.84 21.16 -8.94
N GLN A 129 22.12 22.19 -9.38
CA GLN A 129 20.71 22.06 -9.72
C GLN A 129 20.49 20.99 -10.81
N ALA A 130 21.35 20.95 -11.84
CA ALA A 130 21.28 19.95 -12.89
C ALA A 130 21.57 18.54 -12.38
N ARG A 131 22.57 18.37 -11.49
CA ARG A 131 22.89 17.08 -10.84
C ARG A 131 21.72 16.57 -10.01
N MET A 132 21.09 17.41 -9.18
CA MET A 132 19.95 17.03 -8.36
C MET A 132 18.71 16.67 -9.20
N ARG A 133 18.45 17.38 -10.31
CA ARG A 133 17.36 17.02 -11.24
C ARG A 133 17.61 15.67 -11.90
N ARG A 134 18.84 15.45 -12.40
CA ARG A 134 19.21 14.15 -13.00
C ARG A 134 19.13 13.02 -11.98
N GLN A 135 19.55 13.23 -10.73
CA GLN A 135 19.38 12.25 -9.66
C GLN A 135 17.91 11.88 -9.48
N LEU A 136 17.02 12.87 -9.40
CA LEU A 136 15.59 12.64 -9.25
C LEU A 136 14.99 11.87 -10.44
N ASP A 137 15.40 12.19 -11.67
CA ASP A 137 14.94 11.48 -12.87
C ASP A 137 15.35 10.00 -12.84
N VAL A 138 16.61 9.70 -12.49
CA VAL A 138 17.10 8.31 -12.35
C VAL A 138 16.37 7.57 -11.22
N MET A 139 16.12 8.24 -10.09
CA MET A 139 15.36 7.63 -8.99
C MET A 139 13.93 7.30 -9.41
N ARG A 140 13.26 8.17 -10.16
CA ARG A 140 11.91 7.90 -10.70
C ARG A 140 11.91 6.71 -11.65
N GLU A 141 12.89 6.62 -12.55
CA GLU A 141 13.03 5.49 -13.46
C GLU A 141 13.23 4.18 -12.68
N LEU A 142 14.10 4.17 -11.67
CA LEU A 142 14.30 3.01 -10.80
C LEU A 142 13.02 2.65 -10.04
N SER A 143 12.24 3.62 -9.55
CA SER A 143 10.97 3.35 -8.88
C SER A 143 9.94 2.68 -9.80
N VAL A 144 9.91 3.06 -11.08
CA VAL A 144 9.08 2.40 -12.10
C VAL A 144 9.52 0.94 -12.27
N ILE A 145 10.82 0.68 -12.44
CA ILE A 145 11.37 -0.68 -12.57
C ILE A 145 11.04 -1.53 -11.34
N LEU A 146 11.17 -0.99 -10.13
CA LEU A 146 10.80 -1.72 -8.92
C LEU A 146 9.29 -2.01 -8.88
N GLY A 147 8.45 -1.08 -9.36
CA GLY A 147 7.00 -1.28 -9.50
C GLY A 147 6.63 -2.39 -10.50
N GLU A 148 7.34 -2.48 -11.63
CA GLU A 148 7.21 -3.58 -12.59
C GLU A 148 7.59 -4.92 -11.97
N ARG A 149 8.71 -4.98 -11.24
CA ARG A 149 9.15 -6.19 -10.53
C ARG A 149 8.11 -6.66 -9.52
N ILE A 150 7.54 -5.74 -8.74
CA ILE A 150 6.49 -6.05 -7.75
C ILE A 150 5.22 -6.59 -8.42
N SER A 151 4.88 -6.06 -9.58
CA SER A 151 3.71 -6.52 -10.36
C SER A 151 3.90 -7.93 -10.93
N ALA A 152 5.14 -8.43 -10.99
CA ALA A 152 5.50 -9.76 -11.48
C ALA A 152 5.75 -10.80 -10.37
N PHE A 153 5.47 -10.47 -9.09
CA PHE A 153 5.60 -11.39 -7.95
C PHE A 153 4.50 -12.44 -7.86
#